data_AF-A0ABD2JMW6-F1
#
_entry.id   AF-A0ABD2JMW6-F1
#
_cell.length_a   1.000
_cell.length_b   1.000
_cell.length_c   1.000
_cell.angle_alpha   90.00
_cell.angle_beta   90.00
_cell.angle_gamma   90.00
#
_symmetry.space_group_name_H-M   'P 1'
#
loop_
_entity.id
_entity.type
_entity.pdbx_description
1 polymer ?
#
loop_
_entity_poly.entity_id
_entity_poly.type
_entity_poly.pdbx_seq_one_letter_code
_entity_poly.pdbx_strand_id
1 'polypeptide(L)'
;MLRNIGILPLLAFFFRCGTINGQQPPLADGLEPTRQRIRNTLGGFYSGNVTLYFRNSPYRVERELIVESGATITIETGVQMYFDTGVGMKVFGTLQAVGNEFAHIQMLPYQEQLVYDSKLPELRLIDGPTVRQGRLQIRFRDRWRSVCTQMTNWTSIDTGTACRTMGYDDGAFWRFFRRNNDTYPFVMPAPKCTQGQNSLWNCPGFADKEQIPLSENLCQGEDDIGIYCWGRPTFTGWARHWKAIDNIFRSEN
;
A
#
# COMPACT_ATOMS: atom_id res chain seq x y z
N MET A 1 67.00 -13.35 -0.88
CA MET A 1 67.02 -13.54 0.59
C MET A 1 66.16 -14.75 0.93
N LEU A 2 66.72 -15.62 1.76
CA LEU A 2 66.24 -16.92 2.28
C LEU A 2 65.03 -16.73 3.24
N ARG A 3 64.19 -17.69 3.68
CA ARG A 3 64.20 -19.17 3.74
C ARG A 3 62.84 -19.70 4.30
N ASN A 4 62.40 -20.88 3.82
CA ASN A 4 61.90 -22.08 4.54
C ASN A 4 60.49 -22.27 5.20
N ILE A 5 60.01 -23.52 5.02
CA ILE A 5 59.04 -24.38 5.79
C ILE A 5 57.55 -24.18 5.44
N GLY A 6 56.66 -25.18 5.24
CA GLY A 6 56.64 -26.64 5.45
C GLY A 6 55.25 -27.20 5.06
N ILE A 7 55.07 -28.53 5.11
CA ILE A 7 54.11 -29.35 4.35
C ILE A 7 52.89 -29.87 5.19
N LEU A 8 51.70 -29.96 4.53
CA LEU A 8 50.47 -30.80 4.74
C LEU A 8 49.62 -30.71 6.05
N PRO A 9 48.40 -31.28 6.11
CA PRO A 9 47.19 -31.19 5.26
C PRO A 9 45.92 -30.85 6.09
N LEU A 10 44.73 -30.62 5.50
CA LEU A 10 43.43 -31.18 5.95
C LEU A 10 42.20 -30.54 5.26
N LEU A 11 41.30 -31.44 4.86
CA LEU A 11 39.84 -31.31 4.73
C LEU A 11 39.27 -30.47 3.57
N ALA A 12 39.09 -31.16 2.46
CA ALA A 12 38.00 -30.92 1.53
C ALA A 12 36.65 -31.04 2.25
N PHE A 13 35.98 -29.91 2.48
CA PHE A 13 34.54 -29.91 2.72
C PHE A 13 33.82 -29.77 1.39
N PHE A 14 33.31 -30.91 0.92
CA PHE A 14 32.25 -30.98 -0.06
C PHE A 14 31.02 -30.23 0.47
N PHE A 15 30.79 -29.00 0.03
CA PHE A 15 29.42 -28.47 0.07
C PHE A 15 28.64 -29.11 -1.07
N ARG A 16 28.00 -30.25 -0.75
CA ARG A 16 26.92 -30.80 -1.56
C ARG A 16 25.84 -29.71 -1.66
N CYS A 17 25.54 -29.33 -2.89
CA CYS A 17 24.32 -28.65 -3.27
C CYS A 17 23.15 -29.58 -2.91
N GLY A 18 22.43 -29.25 -1.84
CA GLY A 18 21.22 -29.92 -1.39
C GLY A 18 20.02 -29.04 -1.72
N THR A 19 19.07 -29.62 -2.44
CA THR A 19 17.78 -29.06 -2.84
C THR A 19 17.04 -28.37 -1.69
N ILE A 20 16.81 -27.06 -1.81
CA ILE A 20 15.96 -26.27 -0.91
C ILE A 20 14.47 -26.52 -1.25
N ASN A 21 13.88 -27.53 -0.60
CA ASN A 21 12.45 -27.50 -0.29
C ASN A 21 12.24 -26.49 0.84
N GLY A 22 11.32 -25.56 0.64
CA GLY A 22 11.10 -24.38 1.48
C GLY A 22 10.58 -24.70 2.88
N GLN A 23 11.50 -24.93 3.81
CA GLN A 23 11.26 -24.75 5.24
C GLN A 23 12.47 -24.03 5.84
N GLN A 24 12.31 -22.73 6.11
CA GLN A 24 13.21 -22.00 7.00
C GLN A 24 13.24 -22.73 8.34
N PRO A 25 14.42 -22.96 8.96
CA PRO A 25 14.48 -23.52 10.30
C PRO A 25 13.75 -22.60 11.29
N PRO A 26 13.05 -23.16 12.28
CA PRO A 26 12.33 -22.37 13.27
C PRO A 26 13.33 -21.47 14.00
N LEU A 27 13.03 -20.16 14.03
CA LEU A 27 13.75 -19.17 14.81
C LEU A 27 13.70 -19.60 16.28
N ALA A 28 14.87 -19.71 16.92
CA ALA A 28 14.98 -20.07 18.32
C ALA A 28 14.19 -19.07 19.19
N ASP A 29 13.45 -19.59 20.16
CA ASP A 29 12.64 -18.82 21.10
C ASP A 29 13.47 -17.70 21.77
N GLY A 30 12.97 -16.46 21.67
CA GLY A 30 13.24 -15.46 22.70
C GLY A 30 14.00 -14.18 22.32
N LEU A 31 14.43 -13.97 21.06
CA LEU A 31 15.02 -12.68 20.66
C LEU A 31 14.51 -12.25 19.29
N GLU A 32 13.26 -11.77 19.23
CA GLU A 32 12.89 -10.86 18.15
C GLU A 32 13.76 -9.59 18.28
N PRO A 33 14.48 -9.15 17.22
CA PRO A 33 15.25 -7.93 17.31
C PRO A 33 14.27 -6.76 17.47
N THR A 34 14.12 -6.25 18.69
CA THR A 34 13.39 -5.01 18.95
C THR A 34 14.03 -3.92 18.10
N ARG A 35 13.28 -3.37 17.14
CA ARG A 35 13.76 -2.35 16.23
C ARG A 35 14.32 -1.18 17.04
N GLN A 36 15.58 -0.80 16.80
CA GLN A 36 16.19 0.34 17.49
C GLN A 36 15.35 1.60 17.26
N ARG A 37 15.18 2.41 18.31
CA ARG A 37 14.42 3.66 18.25
C ARG A 37 15.00 4.59 17.19
N ILE A 38 14.20 4.92 16.19
CA ILE A 38 14.57 5.88 15.14
C ILE A 38 14.64 7.28 15.76
N ARG A 39 15.80 7.93 15.65
CA ARG A 39 16.05 9.25 16.28
C ARG A 39 15.54 10.42 15.46
N ASN A 40 15.56 10.29 14.13
CA ASN A 40 15.17 11.37 13.23
C ASN A 40 13.65 11.35 13.02
N THR A 41 12.94 12.11 13.84
CA THR A 41 11.48 12.17 13.82
C THR A 41 10.95 13.32 12.98
N LEU A 42 9.85 13.10 12.26
CA LEU A 42 9.15 14.08 11.44
C LEU A 42 7.68 14.20 11.88
N GLY A 43 7.06 15.34 11.59
CA GLY A 43 5.62 15.54 11.75
C GLY A 43 5.26 17.00 12.07
N GLY A 44 4.00 17.37 11.85
CA GLY A 44 3.53 18.74 11.96
C GLY A 44 3.69 19.53 10.66
N PHE A 45 3.70 20.86 10.76
CA PHE A 45 3.70 21.79 9.64
C PHE A 45 5.13 22.20 9.25
N TYR A 46 5.41 22.16 7.94
CA TYR A 46 6.66 22.58 7.34
C TYR A 46 6.39 23.73 6.37
N SER A 47 6.69 24.95 6.83
CA SER A 47 6.52 26.20 6.08
C SER A 47 7.75 26.60 5.25
N GLY A 48 8.89 25.94 5.49
CA GLY A 48 10.15 26.19 4.79
C GLY A 48 10.66 24.95 4.05
N ASN A 49 11.61 25.18 3.15
CA ASN A 49 12.23 24.09 2.40
C ASN A 49 13.02 23.15 3.32
N VAL A 50 12.80 21.85 3.17
CA VAL A 50 13.45 20.81 3.96
C VAL A 50 14.00 19.73 3.05
N THR A 51 15.17 19.20 3.39
CA THR A 51 15.79 18.08 2.68
C THR A 51 15.97 16.90 3.62
N LEU A 52 15.38 15.76 3.26
CA LEU A 52 15.60 14.48 3.93
C LEU A 52 16.83 13.83 3.30
N TYR A 53 17.93 13.86 4.04
CA TYR A 53 19.22 13.35 3.60
C TYR A 53 19.36 11.85 3.86
N PHE A 54 19.98 11.11 2.95
CA PHE A 54 20.27 9.69 3.12
C PHE A 54 21.10 9.40 4.37
N ARG A 55 22.09 10.26 4.68
CA ARG A 55 22.95 10.13 5.87
C ARG A 55 22.19 10.14 7.20
N ASN A 56 20.98 10.69 7.19
CA ASN A 56 20.09 10.80 8.34
C ASN A 56 18.95 9.76 8.28
N SER A 57 18.97 8.86 7.31
CA SER A 57 18.04 7.74 7.25
C SER A 57 18.35 6.73 8.37
N PRO A 58 17.35 6.08 9.00
CA PRO A 58 15.92 6.20 8.73
C PRO A 58 15.24 7.39 9.43
N TYR A 59 14.10 7.81 8.87
CA TYR A 59 13.19 8.80 9.47
C TYR A 59 11.93 8.14 10.02
N ARG A 60 11.39 8.65 11.12
CA ARG A 60 10.09 8.21 11.67
C ARG A 60 9.07 9.35 11.66
N VAL A 61 7.94 9.14 11.00
CA VAL A 61 6.84 10.11 10.93
C VAL A 61 5.84 9.78 12.02
N GLU A 62 5.89 10.50 13.13
CA GLU A 62 5.07 10.22 14.33
C GLU A 62 3.72 10.95 14.31
N ARG A 63 3.61 12.01 13.51
CA ARG A 63 2.40 12.84 13.33
C ARG A 63 2.25 13.24 11.88
N GLU A 64 1.03 13.61 11.48
CA GLU A 64 0.74 14.02 10.10
C GLU A 64 1.76 15.07 9.62
N LEU A 65 2.46 14.75 8.52
CA LEU A 65 3.50 15.57 7.94
C LEU A 65 2.85 16.49 6.90
N ILE A 66 2.80 17.79 7.17
CA ILE A 66 2.10 18.76 6.33
C ILE A 66 3.12 19.71 5.72
N VAL A 67 3.27 19.67 4.40
CA VAL A 67 4.12 20.60 3.63
C VAL A 67 3.22 21.74 3.14
N GLU A 68 3.42 22.94 3.69
CA GLU A 68 2.58 24.10 3.37
C GLU A 68 2.85 24.63 1.95
N SER A 69 1.93 25.45 1.45
CA SER A 69 2.11 26.12 0.17
C SER A 69 3.36 27.00 0.19
N GLY A 70 4.16 26.97 -0.89
CA GLY A 70 5.45 27.66 -0.99
C GLY A 70 6.64 26.91 -0.36
N ALA A 71 6.41 25.83 0.39
CA ALA A 71 7.47 24.97 0.91
C ALA A 71 7.78 23.80 -0.03
N THR A 72 9.04 23.39 -0.06
CA THR A 72 9.50 22.20 -0.79
C THR A 72 10.11 21.18 0.16
N ILE A 73 9.59 19.95 0.17
CA ILE A 73 10.26 18.81 0.77
C ILE A 73 11.03 18.04 -0.30
N THR A 74 12.34 17.92 -0.13
CA THR A 74 13.21 17.11 -1.00
C THR A 74 13.59 15.82 -0.28
N ILE A 75 13.47 14.68 -0.95
CA ILE A 75 13.83 13.36 -0.41
C ILE A 75 14.95 12.79 -1.25
N GLU A 76 16.11 12.55 -0.65
CA GLU A 76 17.25 11.94 -1.34
C GLU A 76 17.04 10.45 -1.65
N THR A 77 17.83 9.95 -2.60
CA THR A 77 17.85 8.54 -3.00
C THR A 77 18.20 7.64 -1.81
N GLY A 78 17.55 6.48 -1.74
CA GLY A 78 17.78 5.50 -0.66
C GLY A 78 17.19 5.87 0.71
N VAL A 79 16.56 7.04 0.86
CA VAL A 79 15.94 7.43 2.14
C VAL A 79 14.81 6.47 2.50
N GLN A 80 14.89 5.93 3.72
CA GLN A 80 13.83 5.18 4.36
C GLN A 80 13.03 6.07 5.33
N MET A 81 11.71 6.07 5.16
CA MET A 81 10.74 6.73 6.02
C MET A 81 9.77 5.70 6.60
N TYR A 82 9.59 5.74 7.91
CA TYR A 82 8.68 4.88 8.65
C TYR A 82 7.55 5.68 9.25
N PHE A 83 6.32 5.39 8.86
CA PHE A 83 5.15 6.13 9.31
C PHE A 83 4.45 5.38 10.44
N ASP A 84 4.15 6.09 11.52
CA ASP A 84 3.31 5.56 12.58
C ASP A 84 1.89 5.26 12.07
N THR A 85 1.17 4.45 12.83
CA THR A 85 -0.17 4.00 12.44
C THR A 85 -1.12 5.18 12.26
N GLY A 86 -1.83 5.23 11.13
CA GLY A 86 -2.79 6.28 10.82
C GLY A 86 -2.15 7.63 10.53
N VAL A 87 -0.83 7.69 10.37
CA VAL A 87 -0.09 8.90 10.00
C VAL A 87 0.15 8.92 8.50
N GLY A 88 0.01 10.08 7.87
CA GLY A 88 0.27 10.28 6.45
C GLY A 88 1.07 11.54 6.20
N MET A 89 1.26 11.86 4.93
CA MET A 89 1.88 13.10 4.48
C MET A 89 0.91 13.86 3.58
N LYS A 90 0.66 15.13 3.86
CA LYS A 90 -0.12 16.05 3.03
C LYS A 90 0.80 17.07 2.41
N VAL A 91 0.77 17.20 1.10
CA VAL A 91 1.62 18.11 0.35
C VAL A 91 0.74 19.16 -0.33
N PHE A 92 0.73 20.37 0.23
CA PHE A 92 0.15 21.56 -0.39
C PHE A 92 1.19 22.36 -1.19
N GLY A 93 2.47 22.19 -0.86
CA GLY A 93 3.61 22.75 -1.59
C GLY A 93 4.18 21.78 -2.62
N THR A 94 5.50 21.62 -2.64
CA THR A 94 6.21 20.74 -3.58
C THR A 94 6.85 19.55 -2.88
N LEU A 95 6.66 18.34 -3.44
CA LEU A 95 7.39 17.13 -3.06
C LEU A 95 8.38 16.76 -4.17
N GLN A 96 9.68 16.82 -3.88
CA GLN A 96 10.75 16.43 -4.78
C GLN A 96 11.38 15.11 -4.32
N ALA A 97 10.98 14.00 -4.93
CA ALA A 97 11.53 12.67 -4.66
C ALA A 97 12.68 12.35 -5.63
N VAL A 98 13.92 12.41 -5.16
CA VAL A 98 15.13 12.15 -5.95
C VAL A 98 15.52 10.68 -5.81
N GLY A 99 14.83 9.79 -6.53
CA GLY A 99 15.14 8.34 -6.56
C GLY A 99 16.07 7.94 -7.71
N ASN A 100 16.70 6.76 -7.60
CA ASN A 100 17.34 6.07 -8.73
C ASN A 100 16.99 4.58 -8.73
N GLU A 101 17.39 3.84 -9.78
CA GLU A 101 17.05 2.42 -9.97
C GLU A 101 17.74 1.46 -8.98
N PHE A 102 18.84 1.90 -8.36
CA PHE A 102 19.64 1.09 -7.43
C PHE A 102 19.29 1.36 -5.96
N ALA A 103 18.75 2.55 -5.67
CA ALA A 103 18.45 3.05 -4.34
C ALA A 103 17.13 3.81 -4.35
N HIS A 104 16.04 3.06 -4.27
CA HIS A 104 14.69 3.61 -4.20
C HIS A 104 14.43 4.27 -2.84
N ILE A 105 13.62 5.32 -2.85
CA ILE A 105 13.02 5.87 -1.63
C ILE A 105 12.01 4.85 -1.10
N GLN A 106 12.09 4.53 0.19
CA GLN A 106 11.21 3.55 0.82
C GLN A 106 10.32 4.25 1.85
N MET A 107 9.01 4.09 1.70
CA MET A 107 8.01 4.59 2.65
C MET A 107 7.22 3.40 3.18
N LEU A 108 7.44 3.10 4.45
CA LEU A 108 6.98 1.87 5.07
C LEU A 108 6.21 2.19 6.36
N PRO A 109 5.29 1.33 6.82
CA PRO A 109 4.74 1.46 8.15
C PRO A 109 5.83 1.20 9.21
N TYR A 110 5.80 1.95 10.30
CA TYR A 110 6.63 1.68 11.48
C TYR A 110 6.06 0.46 12.21
N GLN A 111 6.71 -0.68 12.02
CA GLN A 111 6.36 -1.97 12.62
C GLN A 111 7.54 -2.50 13.44
N GLU A 112 7.22 -3.12 14.59
CA GLU A 112 8.18 -3.87 15.42
C GLU A 112 8.50 -5.25 14.82
N GLN A 113 7.53 -5.86 14.12
CA GLN A 113 7.65 -7.19 13.50
C GLN A 113 7.22 -7.10 12.03
N LEU A 114 8.11 -7.50 11.11
CA LEU A 114 7.91 -7.41 9.65
C LEU A 114 7.27 -8.70 9.12
N VAL A 115 6.00 -8.93 9.42
CA VAL A 115 5.21 -10.01 8.78
C VAL A 115 4.39 -9.39 7.67
N TYR A 116 4.93 -9.39 6.46
CA TYR A 116 4.19 -8.98 5.26
C TYR A 116 3.65 -10.21 4.55
N ASP A 117 2.35 -10.22 4.26
CA ASP A 117 1.81 -11.16 3.27
C ASP A 117 2.42 -10.79 1.91
N SER A 118 3.09 -11.77 1.29
CA SER A 118 3.65 -11.63 -0.06
C SER A 118 2.58 -11.41 -1.14
N LYS A 119 1.31 -11.66 -0.83
CA LYS A 119 0.18 -11.43 -1.73
C LYS A 119 -0.29 -9.99 -1.64
N LEU A 120 -0.09 -9.25 -2.73
CA LEU A 120 -0.65 -7.89 -2.85
C LEU A 120 -2.18 -7.95 -2.89
N PRO A 121 -2.87 -7.05 -2.18
CA PRO A 121 -4.31 -7.00 -2.23
C PRO A 121 -4.78 -6.61 -3.63
N GLU A 122 -5.85 -7.25 -4.10
CA GLU A 122 -6.44 -6.96 -5.41
C GLU A 122 -7.45 -5.80 -5.34
N LEU A 123 -7.83 -5.39 -4.12
CA LEU A 123 -8.76 -4.30 -3.84
C LEU A 123 -8.18 -3.36 -2.79
N ARG A 124 -8.47 -2.06 -2.90
CA ARG A 124 -8.07 -1.06 -1.91
C ARG A 124 -9.09 0.07 -1.81
N LEU A 125 -9.06 0.78 -0.68
CA LEU A 125 -9.80 2.02 -0.43
C LEU A 125 -8.82 3.19 -0.41
N ILE A 126 -9.11 4.25 -1.19
CA ILE A 126 -8.33 5.49 -1.24
C ILE A 126 -9.22 6.71 -0.95
N ASP A 127 -8.65 7.90 -0.82
CA ASP A 127 -9.39 9.17 -0.64
C ASP A 127 -10.34 9.20 0.57
N GLY A 128 -10.09 8.33 1.53
CA GLY A 128 -10.91 8.13 2.70
C GLY A 128 -10.24 8.60 3.98
N PRO A 129 -11.01 9.03 5.00
CA PRO A 129 -10.45 9.47 6.28
C PRO A 129 -9.82 8.34 7.09
N THR A 130 -10.17 7.08 6.80
CA THR A 130 -9.69 5.88 7.51
C THR A 130 -9.50 4.73 6.51
N VAL A 131 -8.76 3.69 6.89
CA VAL A 131 -8.64 2.47 6.06
C VAL A 131 -9.95 1.71 5.86
N ARG A 132 -10.98 2.02 6.65
CA ARG A 132 -12.27 1.35 6.57
C ARG A 132 -13.15 1.93 5.48
N GLN A 133 -12.84 3.10 4.95
CA GLN A 133 -13.76 3.78 4.04
C GLN A 133 -12.99 4.58 3.01
N GLY A 134 -13.51 4.66 1.79
CA GLY A 134 -12.82 5.35 0.70
C GLY A 134 -13.39 5.02 -0.66
N ARG A 135 -12.86 5.66 -1.69
CA ARG A 135 -13.09 5.32 -3.10
C ARG A 135 -12.54 3.91 -3.34
N LEU A 136 -13.38 3.03 -3.89
CA LEU A 136 -13.00 1.67 -4.20
C LEU A 136 -12.12 1.64 -5.45
N GLN A 137 -10.95 1.03 -5.33
CA GLN A 137 -10.11 0.69 -6.47
C GLN A 137 -9.85 -0.81 -6.54
N ILE A 138 -9.83 -1.31 -7.77
CA ILE A 138 -9.55 -2.71 -8.08
C ILE A 138 -8.30 -2.77 -8.95
N ARG A 139 -7.39 -3.69 -8.61
CA ARG A 139 -6.24 -4.00 -9.42
C ARG A 139 -6.68 -4.94 -10.54
N PHE A 140 -6.67 -4.44 -11.77
CA PHE A 140 -7.09 -5.20 -12.94
C PHE A 140 -6.13 -4.99 -14.10
N ARG A 141 -5.56 -6.10 -14.61
CA ARG A 141 -4.46 -6.10 -15.60
C ARG A 141 -3.30 -5.20 -15.16
N ASP A 142 -2.80 -5.46 -13.94
CA ASP A 142 -1.69 -4.77 -13.28
C ASP A 142 -1.81 -3.26 -13.11
N ARG A 143 -3.04 -2.73 -13.21
CA ARG A 143 -3.32 -1.32 -12.99
C ARG A 143 -4.43 -1.14 -11.97
N TRP A 144 -4.25 -0.16 -11.09
CA TRP A 144 -5.30 0.28 -10.17
C TRP A 144 -6.31 1.14 -10.92
N ARG A 145 -7.59 0.89 -10.67
CA ARG A 145 -8.69 1.53 -11.37
C ARG A 145 -9.81 1.83 -10.40
N SER A 146 -10.29 3.08 -10.40
CA SER A 146 -11.50 3.46 -9.68
C SER A 146 -12.73 2.83 -10.33
N VAL A 147 -13.68 2.40 -9.50
CA VAL A 147 -14.88 1.72 -9.97
C VAL A 147 -15.99 2.74 -10.20
N CYS A 148 -16.45 2.89 -11.44
CA CYS A 148 -17.63 3.69 -11.77
C CYS A 148 -18.88 2.79 -11.76
N THR A 149 -19.96 3.24 -11.11
CA THR A 149 -21.10 2.34 -10.82
C THR A 149 -22.46 2.86 -11.26
N GLN A 150 -22.63 4.14 -11.55
CA GLN A 150 -23.97 4.72 -11.64
C GLN A 150 -24.80 4.27 -12.87
N MET A 151 -24.23 3.45 -13.76
CA MET A 151 -24.99 2.69 -14.77
C MET A 151 -25.58 1.35 -14.27
N THR A 152 -25.21 0.83 -13.09
CA THR A 152 -25.80 -0.39 -12.48
C THR A 152 -25.82 -0.37 -10.95
N ASN A 153 -26.94 -0.80 -10.35
CA ASN A 153 -27.10 -0.80 -8.90
C ASN A 153 -26.26 -1.90 -8.23
N TRP A 154 -25.13 -1.51 -7.63
CA TRP A 154 -24.49 -2.33 -6.61
C TRP A 154 -25.43 -2.47 -5.42
N THR A 155 -25.65 -3.71 -5.02
CA THR A 155 -26.44 -4.03 -3.85
C THR A 155 -25.61 -3.93 -2.57
N SER A 156 -26.28 -3.93 -1.41
CA SER A 156 -25.59 -4.11 -0.13
C SER A 156 -24.77 -5.40 -0.08
N ILE A 157 -25.21 -6.45 -0.77
CA ILE A 157 -24.50 -7.73 -0.87
C ILE A 157 -23.17 -7.57 -1.62
N ASP A 158 -23.18 -6.80 -2.71
CA ASP A 158 -21.99 -6.55 -3.53
C ASP A 158 -20.95 -5.73 -2.75
N THR A 159 -21.38 -4.64 -2.11
CA THR A 159 -20.50 -3.79 -1.28
C THR A 159 -19.96 -4.55 -0.07
N GLY A 160 -20.79 -5.38 0.58
CA GLY A 160 -20.36 -6.27 1.65
C GLY A 160 -19.34 -7.31 1.21
N THR A 161 -19.56 -7.91 0.04
CA THR A 161 -18.62 -8.88 -0.56
C THR A 161 -17.30 -8.22 -0.94
N ALA A 162 -17.31 -6.96 -1.37
CA ALA A 162 -16.10 -6.18 -1.61
C ALA A 162 -15.27 -5.99 -0.34
N CYS A 163 -15.93 -5.65 0.77
CA CYS A 163 -15.27 -5.53 2.07
C CYS A 163 -14.71 -6.87 2.57
N ARG A 164 -15.45 -7.98 2.40
CA ARG A 164 -14.94 -9.34 2.69
C ARG A 164 -13.73 -9.70 1.85
N THR A 165 -13.70 -9.31 0.58
CA THR A 165 -12.55 -9.53 -0.31
C THR A 165 -11.28 -8.85 0.21
N MET A 166 -11.43 -7.70 0.87
CA MET A 166 -10.33 -6.97 1.54
C MET A 166 -10.06 -7.47 2.98
N GLY A 167 -10.77 -8.50 3.43
CA GLY A 167 -10.59 -9.11 4.75
C GLY A 167 -11.38 -8.47 5.89
N TYR A 168 -12.35 -7.59 5.61
CA TYR A 168 -13.30 -7.11 6.62
C TYR A 168 -14.47 -8.09 6.81
N ASP A 169 -15.29 -7.92 7.85
CA ASP A 169 -16.45 -8.81 8.07
C ASP A 169 -17.57 -8.51 7.06
N ASP A 170 -17.88 -7.22 6.87
CA ASP A 170 -18.93 -6.77 5.96
C ASP A 170 -18.79 -5.26 5.65
N GLY A 171 -19.69 -4.73 4.83
CA GLY A 171 -19.62 -3.35 4.36
C GLY A 171 -20.89 -2.83 3.68
N ALA A 172 -20.89 -1.52 3.42
CA ALA A 172 -21.98 -0.85 2.73
C ALA A 172 -21.46 0.26 1.81
N PHE A 173 -22.34 0.75 0.94
CA PHE A 173 -22.15 2.00 0.25
C PHE A 173 -21.92 3.15 1.24
N TRP A 174 -20.95 4.02 0.93
CA TRP A 174 -20.67 5.21 1.72
C TRP A 174 -21.11 6.49 1.03
N ARG A 175 -20.49 6.80 -0.12
CA ARG A 175 -20.77 7.99 -0.92
C ARG A 175 -20.20 7.84 -2.32
N PHE A 176 -20.59 8.76 -3.20
CA PHE A 176 -19.92 8.95 -4.48
C PHE A 176 -18.70 9.87 -4.35
N PHE A 177 -17.68 9.59 -5.16
CA PHE A 177 -16.48 10.39 -5.33
C PHE A 177 -16.49 10.95 -6.74
N ARG A 178 -16.34 12.28 -6.85
CA ARG A 178 -16.13 12.91 -8.15
C ARG A 178 -14.94 12.24 -8.82
N ARG A 179 -15.14 11.78 -10.06
CA ARG A 179 -14.07 11.08 -10.77
C ARG A 179 -12.86 12.01 -10.92
N ASN A 180 -11.69 11.46 -10.64
CA ASN A 180 -10.42 11.99 -11.09
C ASN A 180 -9.95 11.17 -12.30
N ASN A 181 -9.49 11.84 -13.37
CA ASN A 181 -9.01 11.16 -14.57
C ASN A 181 -7.59 10.57 -14.39
N ASP A 182 -7.14 10.42 -13.14
CA ASP A 182 -5.81 9.93 -12.78
C ASP A 182 -5.66 8.42 -13.07
N THR A 183 -6.79 7.70 -13.16
CA THR A 183 -6.82 6.28 -13.50
C THR A 183 -7.85 5.98 -14.56
N TYR A 184 -7.50 5.13 -15.52
CA TYR A 184 -8.46 4.64 -16.52
C TYR A 184 -9.51 3.76 -15.82
N PRO A 185 -10.80 4.11 -15.90
CA PRO A 185 -11.79 3.60 -14.96
C PRO A 185 -12.11 2.13 -15.19
N PHE A 186 -12.56 1.48 -14.12
CA PHE A 186 -13.15 0.16 -14.17
C PHE A 186 -14.66 0.32 -14.27
N VAL A 187 -15.21 0.03 -15.45
CA VAL A 187 -16.66 0.02 -15.64
C VAL A 187 -17.13 -1.31 -15.10
N MET A 188 -17.84 -1.30 -13.97
CA MET A 188 -18.36 -2.55 -13.43
C MET A 188 -19.85 -2.71 -13.73
N PRO A 189 -20.21 -3.65 -14.63
CA PRO A 189 -21.60 -4.06 -14.77
C PRO A 189 -21.96 -5.00 -13.61
N ALA A 190 -22.88 -4.58 -12.74
CA ALA A 190 -23.64 -5.38 -11.77
C ALA A 190 -22.95 -6.69 -11.29
N PRO A 191 -22.23 -6.67 -10.16
CA PRO A 191 -21.55 -7.85 -9.63
C PRO A 191 -22.46 -9.07 -9.42
N LYS A 192 -23.73 -8.83 -9.06
CA LYS A 192 -24.76 -9.84 -8.79
C LYS A 192 -24.30 -10.89 -7.77
N CYS A 193 -23.57 -10.46 -6.74
CA CYS A 193 -23.10 -11.34 -5.68
C CYS A 193 -24.27 -11.97 -4.94
N THR A 194 -24.06 -13.19 -4.44
CA THR A 194 -25.00 -13.91 -3.58
C THR A 194 -24.57 -13.81 -2.12
N GLN A 195 -25.52 -13.98 -1.19
CA GLN A 195 -25.24 -13.96 0.24
C GLN A 195 -24.19 -15.03 0.60
N GLY A 196 -23.22 -14.66 1.43
CA GLY A 196 -22.15 -15.57 1.90
C GLY A 196 -20.94 -15.69 0.97
N GLN A 197 -20.90 -14.98 -0.17
CA GLN A 197 -19.68 -14.90 -0.97
C GLN A 197 -18.61 -14.08 -0.25
N ASN A 198 -17.40 -14.64 -0.14
CA ASN A 198 -16.25 -14.02 0.52
C ASN A 198 -15.36 -13.21 -0.43
N SER A 199 -15.57 -13.34 -1.75
CA SER A 199 -14.77 -12.66 -2.77
C SER A 199 -15.64 -12.15 -3.90
N LEU A 200 -15.41 -10.91 -4.32
CA LEU A 200 -16.05 -10.31 -5.50
C LEU A 200 -15.78 -11.12 -6.77
N TRP A 201 -14.61 -11.75 -6.87
CA TRP A 201 -14.24 -12.58 -8.02
C TRP A 201 -15.06 -13.86 -8.16
N ASN A 202 -15.78 -14.25 -7.11
CA ASN A 202 -16.69 -15.40 -7.14
C ASN A 202 -18.11 -15.00 -7.55
N CYS A 203 -18.39 -13.70 -7.70
CA CYS A 203 -19.70 -13.23 -8.11
C CYS A 203 -19.91 -13.48 -9.62
N PRO A 204 -21.13 -13.80 -10.07
CA PRO A 204 -21.42 -14.05 -11.49
C PRO A 204 -20.98 -12.94 -12.44
N GLY A 205 -21.08 -11.67 -12.01
CA GLY A 205 -20.61 -10.52 -12.80
C GLY A 205 -19.10 -10.45 -13.00
N PHE A 206 -18.32 -11.24 -12.25
CA PHE A 206 -16.86 -11.35 -12.35
C PHE A 206 -16.37 -12.69 -12.89
N ALA A 207 -17.28 -13.62 -13.21
CA ALA A 207 -16.92 -14.96 -13.69
C ALA A 207 -16.10 -14.91 -14.98
N ASP A 208 -16.41 -13.96 -15.87
CA ASP A 208 -15.66 -13.71 -17.09
C ASP A 208 -14.93 -12.37 -17.00
N LYS A 209 -13.63 -12.43 -16.67
CA LYS A 209 -12.77 -11.24 -16.59
C LYS A 209 -12.58 -10.56 -17.94
N GLU A 210 -12.70 -11.27 -19.07
CA GLU A 210 -12.45 -10.68 -20.39
C GLU A 210 -13.60 -9.79 -20.85
N GLN A 211 -14.81 -10.07 -20.38
CA GLN A 211 -16.02 -9.31 -20.68
C GLN A 211 -16.19 -8.05 -19.82
N ILE A 212 -15.32 -7.83 -18.85
CA ILE A 212 -15.36 -6.63 -18.01
C ILE A 212 -14.92 -5.42 -18.86
N PRO A 213 -15.82 -4.48 -19.16
CA PRO A 213 -15.48 -3.34 -19.99
C PRO A 213 -14.53 -2.41 -19.24
N LEU A 214 -13.50 -1.97 -19.94
CA LEU A 214 -12.68 -0.84 -19.56
C LEU A 214 -13.05 0.25 -20.57
N SER A 215 -13.90 1.19 -20.19
CA SER A 215 -14.34 2.25 -21.11
C SER A 215 -14.53 3.57 -20.38
N GLU A 216 -13.75 4.58 -20.80
CA GLU A 216 -13.93 5.96 -20.34
C GLU A 216 -15.29 6.52 -20.79
N ASN A 217 -15.73 6.19 -22.01
CA ASN A 217 -17.01 6.66 -22.55
C ASN A 217 -18.20 6.16 -21.72
N LEU A 218 -18.13 4.92 -21.21
CA LEU A 218 -19.18 4.36 -20.35
C LEU A 218 -19.15 4.96 -18.94
N CYS A 219 -18.02 5.46 -18.49
CA CYS A 219 -17.95 6.15 -17.21
C CYS A 219 -18.17 7.67 -17.36
N GLN A 220 -18.22 8.25 -18.56
CA GLN A 220 -18.21 9.70 -18.73
C GLN A 220 -19.39 10.38 -18.00
N GLY A 221 -19.08 11.33 -17.11
CA GLY A 221 -20.08 12.01 -16.29
C GLY A 221 -20.52 11.26 -15.03
N GLU A 222 -20.10 10.00 -14.87
CA GLU A 222 -20.41 9.21 -13.68
C GLU A 222 -19.42 9.50 -12.54
N ASP A 223 -19.83 9.23 -11.31
CA ASP A 223 -18.94 9.24 -10.14
C ASP A 223 -18.37 7.84 -9.84
N ASP A 224 -17.30 7.81 -9.05
CA ASP A 224 -16.69 6.57 -8.55
C ASP A 224 -17.33 6.17 -7.22
N ILE A 225 -17.51 4.86 -6.99
CA ILE A 225 -18.13 4.35 -5.76
C ILE A 225 -17.18 4.41 -4.58
N GLY A 226 -17.69 4.92 -3.46
CA GLY A 226 -17.09 4.82 -2.15
C GLY A 226 -17.83 3.83 -1.27
N ILE A 227 -17.09 2.99 -0.55
CA ILE A 227 -17.65 2.02 0.40
C ILE A 227 -17.08 2.24 1.79
N TYR A 228 -17.81 1.76 2.79
CA TYR A 228 -17.43 1.73 4.20
C TYR A 228 -17.51 0.28 4.71
N CYS A 229 -16.39 -0.23 5.23
CA CYS A 229 -16.23 -1.59 5.73
C CYS A 229 -16.16 -1.60 7.26
N TRP A 230 -16.79 -2.58 7.89
CA TRP A 230 -16.74 -2.78 9.34
C TRP A 230 -16.31 -4.20 9.70
N GLY A 231 -16.26 -4.46 11.01
CA GLY A 231 -15.76 -5.72 11.52
C GLY A 231 -14.29 -5.70 11.90
N ARG A 232 -13.80 -6.85 12.37
CA ARG A 232 -12.39 -7.06 12.72
C ARG A 232 -11.67 -7.56 11.47
N PRO A 233 -10.75 -6.77 10.89
CA PRO A 233 -10.04 -7.21 9.71
C PRO A 233 -9.24 -8.49 10.00
N THR A 234 -9.33 -9.44 9.08
CA THR A 234 -8.69 -10.75 9.14
C THR A 234 -7.24 -10.73 8.66
N PHE A 235 -6.82 -9.64 7.99
CA PHE A 235 -5.44 -9.47 7.53
C PHE A 235 -4.52 -8.98 8.66
N THR A 236 -3.33 -9.59 8.76
CA THR A 236 -2.32 -9.21 9.75
C THR A 236 -1.79 -7.80 9.48
N GLY A 237 -1.63 -6.98 10.54
CA GLY A 237 -1.13 -5.61 10.41
C GLY A 237 -2.16 -4.55 10.02
N TRP A 238 -3.46 -4.86 9.98
CA TRP A 238 -4.53 -3.90 9.68
C TRP A 238 -4.56 -2.66 10.57
N ALA A 239 -4.21 -2.87 11.85
CA ALA A 239 -4.09 -1.81 12.83
C ALA A 239 -2.77 -1.03 12.70
N ARG A 240 -1.94 -1.29 11.68
CA ARG A 240 -0.59 -0.72 11.50
C ARG A 240 -0.34 -0.28 10.04
N HIS A 241 -1.22 0.59 9.55
CA HIS A 241 -1.13 1.20 8.23
C HIS A 241 -0.70 2.66 8.34
N TRP A 242 -0.12 3.23 7.28
CA TRP A 242 0.06 4.67 7.16
C TRP A 242 -0.89 5.21 6.08
N LYS A 243 -1.33 6.48 6.19
CA LYS A 243 -2.42 7.07 5.38
C LYS A 243 -2.02 7.43 3.94
N ALA A 244 -0.90 6.93 3.45
CA ALA A 244 -0.31 7.30 2.17
C ALA A 244 0.12 8.79 2.09
N ILE A 245 0.54 9.20 0.89
CA ILE A 245 0.80 10.60 0.54
C ILE A 245 -0.45 11.15 -0.14
N ASP A 246 -0.95 12.25 0.40
CA ASP A 246 -2.01 13.05 -0.20
C ASP A 246 -1.38 14.28 -0.87
N ASN A 247 -1.24 14.22 -2.19
CA ASN A 247 -0.81 15.35 -3.01
C ASN A 247 -2.04 16.20 -3.35
N ILE A 248 -2.26 17.24 -2.56
CA ILE A 248 -3.38 18.15 -2.77
C ILE A 248 -2.92 19.18 -3.80
N PHE A 249 -2.87 18.77 -5.07
CA PHE A 249 -2.86 19.73 -6.17
C PHE A 249 -4.22 20.43 -6.15
N ARG A 250 -4.30 21.56 -5.47
CA ARG A 250 -5.40 22.48 -5.73
C ARG A 250 -5.27 22.92 -7.17
N SER A 251 -6.10 22.35 -8.05
CA SER A 251 -6.49 23.07 -9.26
C SER A 251 -7.35 24.25 -8.80
N GLU A 252 -6.69 25.33 -8.41
CA GLU A 252 -7.34 26.64 -8.38
C GLU A 252 -7.57 27.03 -9.84
N ASN A 253 -8.83 26.89 -10.27
CA ASN A 253 -9.44 27.66 -11.35
C ASN A 253 -10.81 28.11 -10.86
#